data_AF-A0A7X6XLK9-F1
#
_entry.id   AF-A0A7X6XLK9-F1
#
_cell.length_a   1.000
_cell.length_b   1.000
_cell.length_c   1.000
_cell.angle_alpha   90.00
_cell.angle_beta   90.00
_cell.angle_gamma   90.00
#
_symmetry.space_group_name_H-M   'P 1'
#
loop_
_entity.id
_entity.type
_entity.pdbx_description
1 polymer ?
#
loop_
_entity_poly.entity_id
_entity_poly.type
_entity_poly.pdbx_seq_one_letter_code
_entity_poly.pdbx_strand_id
1 'polypeptide(L)'
;MAMATEDARSTLQPVGKDEMNLAEYPFALLTRRVSENQKTIVVEQQVRTENGDVITQSWVVTGSDRYGLPLAIDEDIYIALMKILKDGGFRDRTIPFTRYQILRILGKDVSKREYDRIQQSLDRLVGTTITSKNAFWDNRTRSYVSKAFHIFDAYELYREQPGRKSARSPELPMSYVVLSSFLYESIKAGFVKNLDIEFYLSLKTPLAKRLFRFLDKKAYNNRTFEIGVMRLAEKLPVHDAFPSQVKRRLDDAHQELTEKGFLADVRYDRRRDGEEKVVYTFARPRNVLPETCEVAADPLVEGLVERGITRTAAEELVQTYPAERIQRQVEAFDRLRAAASARIRRNPAGYLRRAIEEDYAVGGSAEEKPARPPRAKAAADGSPRPRRSRAARKETPAEEAPSPNPARAGIPPERLEAMREEARKVVQERYPVLAQRPSSPAFEVMVEACVDEMLAVEGGA
;
A
#
# COMPACT_ATOMS: atom_id res chain seq x y z
N MET A 1 -41.79 -28.37 -14.88
CA MET A 1 -40.31 -28.32 -14.73
C MET A 1 -39.85 -26.93 -15.07
N ALA A 2 -39.67 -26.08 -14.07
CA ALA A 2 -39.11 -24.74 -14.22
C ALA A 2 -37.75 -24.75 -13.53
N MET A 3 -36.68 -24.74 -14.31
CA MET A 3 -35.31 -24.60 -13.82
C MET A 3 -35.11 -23.17 -13.35
N ALA A 4 -34.83 -23.01 -12.06
CA ALA A 4 -34.36 -21.77 -11.48
C ALA A 4 -32.97 -21.44 -12.05
N THR A 5 -32.85 -20.25 -12.64
CA THR A 5 -31.59 -19.61 -12.98
C THR A 5 -30.90 -19.20 -11.67
N GLU A 6 -29.98 -20.03 -11.22
CA GLU A 6 -29.06 -19.73 -10.13
C GLU A 6 -28.02 -18.73 -10.67
N ASP A 7 -28.32 -17.45 -10.50
CA ASP A 7 -27.46 -16.35 -10.90
C ASP A 7 -26.16 -16.41 -10.10
N ALA A 8 -25.03 -16.48 -10.81
CA ALA A 8 -23.70 -16.64 -10.24
C ALA A 8 -23.38 -15.50 -9.28
N ARG A 9 -23.61 -15.72 -7.98
CA ARG A 9 -23.03 -14.90 -6.90
C ARG A 9 -21.51 -15.00 -7.02
N SER A 10 -20.94 -14.01 -7.71
CA SER A 10 -19.51 -13.71 -7.76
C SER A 10 -18.84 -14.04 -6.43
N THR A 11 -17.87 -14.94 -6.50
CA THR A 11 -17.01 -15.50 -5.44
C THR A 11 -16.09 -14.46 -4.79
N LEU A 12 -16.58 -13.25 -4.52
CA LEU A 12 -15.87 -12.26 -3.73
C LEU A 12 -16.04 -12.66 -2.25
N GLN A 13 -14.98 -13.18 -1.64
CA GLN A 13 -14.98 -13.41 -0.19
C GLN A 13 -15.38 -12.11 0.54
N PRO A 14 -16.20 -12.15 1.60
CA PRO A 14 -16.67 -10.94 2.30
C PRO A 14 -15.57 -10.22 3.09
N VAL A 15 -14.40 -10.85 3.22
CA VAL A 15 -13.30 -10.35 4.05
C VAL A 15 -12.39 -9.44 3.23
N GLY A 16 -12.31 -8.17 3.62
CA GLY A 16 -11.33 -7.19 3.18
C GLY A 16 -10.12 -7.11 4.09
N LYS A 17 -9.20 -6.18 3.76
CA LYS A 17 -8.07 -5.82 4.62
C LYS A 17 -8.06 -4.31 4.85
N ASP A 18 -7.73 -3.89 6.06
CA ASP A 18 -7.64 -2.48 6.45
C ASP A 18 -6.29 -2.23 7.13
N GLU A 19 -5.62 -1.12 6.78
CA GLU A 19 -4.32 -0.77 7.32
C GLU A 19 -4.47 -0.20 8.74
N MET A 20 -3.67 -0.69 9.68
CA MET A 20 -3.93 -0.48 11.11
C MET A 20 -3.63 0.95 11.61
N ASN A 21 -2.81 1.73 10.90
CA ASN A 21 -2.62 3.15 11.18
C ASN A 21 -3.80 3.98 10.64
N LEU A 22 -4.28 3.70 9.42
CA LEU A 22 -5.44 4.37 8.82
C LEU A 22 -6.77 4.02 9.52
N ALA A 23 -6.84 2.84 10.16
CA ALA A 23 -7.93 2.49 11.06
C ALA A 23 -7.87 3.26 12.39
N GLU A 24 -6.67 3.57 12.90
CA GLU A 24 -6.49 4.34 14.14
C GLU A 24 -6.73 5.83 13.93
N TYR A 25 -6.12 6.40 12.89
CA TYR A 25 -6.10 7.82 12.62
C TYR A 25 -6.90 8.15 11.37
N PRO A 26 -7.70 9.22 11.39
CA PRO A 26 -8.56 9.57 10.27
C PRO A 26 -7.76 10.05 9.07
N PHE A 27 -8.26 9.78 7.88
CA PHE A 27 -7.81 10.45 6.65
C PHE A 27 -8.95 11.13 5.89
N ALA A 28 -10.18 11.01 6.40
CA ALA A 28 -11.37 11.57 5.77
C ALA A 28 -12.28 12.26 6.79
N LEU A 29 -13.07 13.20 6.32
CA LEU A 29 -14.12 13.85 7.07
C LEU A 29 -15.38 12.97 7.13
N LEU A 30 -16.17 13.11 8.20
CA LEU A 30 -17.45 12.41 8.36
C LEU A 30 -18.61 12.99 7.51
N THR A 31 -18.33 13.95 6.63
CA THR A 31 -19.31 14.61 5.77
C THR A 31 -19.35 13.99 4.38
N ARG A 32 -20.47 14.21 3.67
CA ARG A 32 -20.68 13.85 2.27
C ARG A 32 -20.46 15.01 1.30
N ARG A 33 -20.13 16.20 1.81
CA ARG A 33 -19.90 17.42 1.04
C ARG A 33 -18.57 18.03 1.44
N VAL A 34 -17.84 18.54 0.45
CA VAL A 34 -16.59 19.28 0.67
C VAL A 34 -16.90 20.55 1.44
N SER A 35 -16.10 20.83 2.47
CA SER A 35 -16.13 22.11 3.18
C SER A 35 -15.06 23.03 2.58
N GLU A 36 -15.43 24.23 2.15
CA GLU A 36 -14.49 25.21 1.59
C GLU A 36 -13.52 25.75 2.66
N ASN A 37 -13.94 25.72 3.93
CA ASN A 37 -13.19 26.33 5.03
C ASN A 37 -12.27 25.34 5.77
N GLN A 38 -12.44 24.03 5.56
CA GLN A 38 -11.65 23.01 6.25
C GLN A 38 -10.65 22.37 5.30
N LYS A 39 -9.37 22.75 5.43
CA LYS A 39 -8.27 22.25 4.60
C LYS A 39 -7.46 21.14 5.26
N THR A 40 -7.55 21.02 6.58
CA THR A 40 -6.77 20.04 7.36
C THR A 40 -7.59 19.30 8.41
N ILE A 41 -7.19 18.06 8.68
CA ILE A 41 -7.58 17.28 9.86
C ILE A 41 -6.34 17.20 10.74
N VAL A 42 -6.45 17.58 12.01
CA VAL A 42 -5.33 17.56 12.96
C VAL A 42 -5.75 16.73 14.17
N VAL A 43 -4.93 15.74 14.48
CA VAL A 43 -5.06 14.89 15.66
C VAL A 43 -3.74 14.93 16.42
N GLU A 44 -3.76 15.46 17.63
CA GLU A 44 -2.57 15.55 18.48
C GLU A 44 -2.84 14.90 19.81
N GLN A 45 -1.88 14.13 20.31
CA GLN A 45 -1.96 13.53 21.63
C GLN A 45 -0.60 13.47 22.29
N GLN A 46 -0.59 13.60 23.61
CA GLN A 46 0.60 13.36 24.42
C GLN A 46 0.59 11.91 24.90
N VAL A 47 1.66 11.18 24.60
CA VAL A 47 1.83 9.80 25.00
C VAL A 47 3.09 9.69 25.84
N ARG A 48 3.00 8.96 26.96
CA ARG A 48 4.17 8.60 27.75
C ARG A 48 4.82 7.38 27.13
N THR A 49 6.10 7.47 26.84
CA THR A 49 6.91 6.34 26.37
C THR A 49 7.18 5.37 27.52
N GLU A 50 7.67 4.18 27.18
CA GLU A 50 8.11 3.18 28.17
C GLU A 50 9.21 3.73 29.09
N ASN A 51 10.01 4.68 28.58
CA ASN A 51 11.08 5.33 29.33
C ASN A 51 10.58 6.45 30.26
N GLY A 52 9.28 6.75 30.26
CA GLY A 52 8.66 7.80 31.07
C GLY A 52 8.62 9.19 30.41
N ASP A 53 9.25 9.36 29.25
CA ASP A 53 9.23 10.62 28.51
C ASP A 53 7.85 10.90 27.92
N VAL A 54 7.41 12.16 27.96
CA VAL A 54 6.18 12.60 27.29
C VAL A 54 6.53 13.02 25.87
N ILE A 55 6.07 12.26 24.88
CA ILE A 55 6.20 12.61 23.47
C ILE A 55 4.87 13.12 22.92
N THR A 56 4.94 14.13 22.07
CA THR A 56 3.78 14.57 21.29
C THR A 56 3.71 13.75 20.01
N GLN A 57 2.59 13.05 19.83
CA GLN A 57 2.21 12.43 18.58
C GLN A 57 1.29 13.39 17.84
N SER A 58 1.53 13.59 16.54
CA SER A 58 0.71 14.44 15.69
C SER A 58 0.40 13.72 14.38
N TRP A 59 -0.85 13.80 13.96
CA TRP A 59 -1.34 13.26 12.69
C TRP A 59 -2.11 14.36 11.98
N VAL A 60 -1.55 14.79 10.85
CA VAL A 60 -2.09 15.90 10.06
C VAL A 60 -2.43 15.39 8.67
N VAL A 61 -3.67 15.57 8.25
CA VAL A 61 -4.13 15.27 6.90
C VAL A 61 -4.37 16.59 6.20
N THR A 62 -3.78 16.79 5.03
CA THR A 62 -3.95 17.99 4.22
C THR A 62 -4.53 17.60 2.87
N GLY A 63 -5.66 18.21 2.52
CA GLY A 63 -6.30 18.03 1.23
C GLY A 63 -5.71 18.95 0.16
N SER A 64 -5.87 18.58 -1.11
CA SER A 64 -5.51 19.46 -2.22
C SER A 64 -6.39 20.72 -2.24
N ASP A 65 -5.86 21.85 -2.73
CA ASP A 65 -6.61 23.11 -2.79
C ASP A 65 -7.85 23.01 -3.71
N ARG A 66 -7.74 22.28 -4.82
CA ARG A 66 -8.82 22.10 -5.79
C ARG A 66 -9.92 21.13 -5.34
N TYR A 67 -9.56 20.01 -4.71
CA TYR A 67 -10.50 18.93 -4.41
C TYR A 67 -10.86 18.81 -2.92
N GLY A 68 -10.11 19.48 -2.05
CA GLY A 68 -10.30 19.45 -0.60
C GLY A 68 -9.84 18.15 0.05
N LEU A 69 -10.27 17.96 1.31
CA LEU A 69 -10.03 16.76 2.10
C LEU A 69 -10.89 15.58 1.63
N PRO A 70 -10.46 14.33 1.87
CA PRO A 70 -11.30 13.18 1.64
C PRO A 70 -12.58 13.21 2.49
N LEU A 71 -13.64 12.63 1.95
CA LEU A 71 -14.99 12.56 2.48
C LEU A 71 -15.33 11.13 2.92
N ALA A 72 -16.48 10.96 3.57
CA ALA A 72 -16.94 9.65 4.03
C ALA A 72 -17.02 8.59 2.90
N ILE A 73 -17.38 9.00 1.68
CA ILE A 73 -17.45 8.11 0.51
C ILE A 73 -16.06 7.67 0.02
N ASP A 74 -15.03 8.47 0.30
CA ASP A 74 -13.67 8.15 -0.12
C ASP A 74 -13.08 7.05 0.77
N GLU A 75 -13.49 6.94 2.03
CA GLU A 75 -13.19 5.77 2.87
C GLU A 75 -13.83 4.50 2.27
N ASP A 76 -15.08 4.57 1.82
CA ASP A 76 -15.76 3.43 1.18
C ASP A 76 -14.97 2.95 -0.05
N ILE A 77 -14.54 3.89 -0.91
CA ILE A 77 -13.74 3.57 -2.11
C ILE A 77 -12.36 3.03 -1.73
N TYR A 78 -11.70 3.58 -0.71
CA TYR A 78 -10.46 3.02 -0.17
C TYR A 78 -10.65 1.55 0.26
N ILE A 79 -11.71 1.24 1.03
CA ILE A 79 -12.01 -0.14 1.45
C ILE A 79 -12.25 -1.05 0.23
N ALA A 80 -12.97 -0.58 -0.79
CA ALA A 80 -13.19 -1.35 -2.01
C ALA A 80 -11.88 -1.62 -2.78
N LEU A 81 -10.98 -0.63 -2.89
CA LEU A 81 -9.67 -0.79 -3.52
C LEU A 81 -8.79 -1.76 -2.74
N MET A 82 -8.79 -1.67 -1.41
CA MET A 82 -8.08 -2.62 -0.54
C MET A 82 -8.60 -4.05 -0.67
N LYS A 83 -9.90 -4.22 -0.91
CA LYS A 83 -10.49 -5.52 -1.23
C LYS A 83 -9.95 -6.07 -2.54
N ILE A 84 -9.90 -5.25 -3.59
CA ILE A 84 -9.36 -5.65 -4.90
C ILE A 84 -7.88 -6.02 -4.77
N LEU A 85 -7.10 -5.24 -4.03
CA LEU A 85 -5.69 -5.54 -3.75
C LEU A 85 -5.51 -6.88 -3.02
N LYS A 86 -6.36 -7.15 -2.01
CA LYS A 86 -6.37 -8.43 -1.30
C LYS A 86 -6.70 -9.59 -2.25
N ASP A 87 -7.72 -9.44 -3.09
CA ASP A 87 -8.13 -10.48 -4.04
C ASP A 87 -7.05 -10.76 -5.09
N GLY A 88 -6.23 -9.75 -5.41
CA GLY A 88 -5.02 -9.89 -6.21
C GLY A 88 -3.81 -10.47 -5.48
N GLY A 89 -3.93 -10.80 -4.19
CA GLY A 89 -2.89 -11.44 -3.38
C GLY A 89 -1.71 -10.56 -2.99
N PHE A 90 -1.89 -9.22 -2.93
CA PHE A 90 -0.83 -8.26 -2.56
C PHE A 90 0.45 -8.38 -3.40
N ARG A 91 0.32 -8.76 -4.68
CA ARG A 91 1.47 -9.03 -5.57
C ARG A 91 2.16 -7.77 -6.05
N ASP A 92 1.40 -6.71 -6.30
CA ASP A 92 1.89 -5.42 -6.76
C ASP A 92 1.15 -4.29 -6.02
N ARG A 93 1.77 -3.11 -5.97
CA ARG A 93 1.17 -1.86 -5.50
C ARG A 93 0.15 -1.30 -6.50
N THR A 94 0.18 -1.73 -7.76
CA THR A 94 -0.81 -1.35 -8.76
C THR A 94 -2.08 -2.19 -8.60
N ILE A 95 -3.22 -1.52 -8.44
CA ILE A 95 -4.52 -2.13 -8.25
C ILE A 95 -5.33 -1.93 -9.54
N PRO A 96 -5.38 -2.93 -10.45
CA PRO A 96 -6.23 -2.86 -11.63
C PRO A 96 -7.70 -3.06 -11.24
N PHE A 97 -8.59 -2.24 -11.76
CA PHE A 97 -10.02 -2.30 -11.48
C PHE A 97 -10.89 -1.87 -12.65
N THR A 98 -12.15 -2.29 -12.62
CA THR A 98 -13.22 -1.63 -13.39
C THR A 98 -14.06 -0.78 -12.46
N ARG A 99 -14.59 0.33 -12.95
CA ARG A 99 -15.46 1.18 -12.09
C ARG A 99 -16.72 0.41 -11.68
N TYR A 100 -17.20 -0.47 -12.55
CA TYR A 100 -18.27 -1.42 -12.25
C TYR A 100 -17.93 -2.32 -11.05
N GLN A 101 -16.72 -2.87 -10.97
CA GLN A 101 -16.28 -3.71 -9.85
C GLN A 101 -16.32 -2.96 -8.52
N ILE A 102 -15.87 -1.70 -8.48
CA ILE A 102 -15.96 -0.87 -7.27
C ILE A 102 -17.43 -0.71 -6.85
N LEU A 103 -18.32 -0.36 -7.77
CA LEU A 103 -19.75 -0.22 -7.46
C LEU A 103 -20.38 -1.52 -6.97
N ARG A 104 -19.99 -2.65 -7.54
CA ARG A 104 -20.45 -3.98 -7.11
C ARG A 104 -19.99 -4.32 -5.69
N ILE A 105 -18.72 -4.07 -5.37
CA ILE A 105 -18.20 -4.28 -4.01
C ILE A 105 -18.95 -3.39 -3.01
N LEU A 106 -19.24 -2.14 -3.38
CA LEU A 106 -19.94 -1.18 -2.52
C LEU A 106 -21.47 -1.37 -2.48
N GLY A 107 -22.03 -2.32 -3.23
CA GLY A 107 -23.48 -2.53 -3.33
C GLY A 107 -24.22 -1.31 -3.91
N LYS A 108 -23.59 -0.57 -4.82
CA LYS A 108 -24.15 0.63 -5.45
C LYS A 108 -24.73 0.34 -6.83
N ASP A 109 -25.80 1.05 -7.17
CA ASP A 109 -26.38 1.01 -8.51
C ASP A 109 -25.44 1.61 -9.55
N VAL A 110 -25.45 1.03 -10.75
CA VAL A 110 -24.68 1.54 -11.87
C VAL A 110 -25.33 2.79 -12.43
N SER A 111 -24.66 3.93 -12.28
CA SER A 111 -25.10 5.19 -12.88
C SER A 111 -23.90 6.07 -13.23
N LYS A 112 -24.10 7.00 -14.18
CA LYS A 112 -23.09 8.01 -14.52
C LYS A 112 -22.65 8.80 -13.27
N ARG A 113 -23.60 9.14 -12.40
CA ARG A 113 -23.34 9.86 -11.15
C ARG A 113 -22.40 9.09 -10.22
N GLU A 114 -22.58 7.78 -10.08
CA GLU A 114 -21.70 6.97 -9.25
C GLU A 114 -20.30 6.80 -9.88
N TYR A 115 -20.20 6.73 -11.20
CA TYR A 115 -18.90 6.75 -11.87
C TYR A 115 -18.16 8.07 -11.71
N ASP A 116 -18.86 9.20 -11.82
CA ASP A 116 -18.28 10.53 -11.59
C ASP A 116 -17.81 10.66 -10.12
N ARG A 117 -18.55 10.07 -9.16
CA ARG A 117 -18.15 10.01 -7.75
C ARG A 117 -16.85 9.23 -7.54
N ILE A 118 -16.67 8.10 -8.21
CA ILE A 118 -15.42 7.32 -8.12
C ILE A 118 -14.23 8.18 -8.56
N GLN A 119 -14.35 8.86 -9.71
CA GLN A 119 -13.28 9.72 -10.20
C GLN A 119 -12.96 10.86 -9.20
N GLN A 120 -13.98 11.55 -8.71
CA GLN A 120 -13.79 12.62 -7.73
C GLN A 120 -13.15 12.13 -6.42
N SER A 121 -13.45 10.91 -5.99
CA SER A 121 -12.83 10.28 -4.83
C SER A 121 -11.38 9.93 -5.08
N LEU A 122 -11.02 9.43 -6.26
CA LEU A 122 -9.63 9.19 -6.63
C LEU A 122 -8.83 10.50 -6.69
N ASP A 123 -9.42 11.58 -7.23
CA ASP A 123 -8.82 12.92 -7.22
C ASP A 123 -8.46 13.39 -5.80
N ARG A 124 -9.38 13.21 -4.84
CA ARG A 124 -9.14 13.55 -3.42
C ARG A 124 -8.11 12.64 -2.78
N LEU A 125 -8.20 11.33 -3.00
CA LEU A 125 -7.35 10.33 -2.35
C LEU A 125 -5.89 10.42 -2.82
N VAL A 126 -5.65 10.66 -4.11
CA VAL A 126 -4.29 10.93 -4.63
C VAL A 126 -3.79 12.30 -4.19
N GLY A 127 -4.67 13.32 -4.19
CA GLY A 127 -4.31 14.69 -3.80
C GLY A 127 -4.14 14.91 -2.29
N THR A 128 -4.27 13.88 -1.45
CA THR A 128 -4.20 14.01 0.02
C THR A 128 -2.83 13.61 0.53
N THR A 129 -2.26 14.47 1.38
CA THR A 129 -0.99 14.20 2.08
C THR A 129 -1.26 13.98 3.56
N ILE A 130 -0.69 12.91 4.11
CA ILE A 130 -0.73 12.59 5.54
C ILE A 130 0.66 12.81 6.12
N THR A 131 0.77 13.63 7.15
CA THR A 131 1.99 13.85 7.93
C THR A 131 1.80 13.33 9.35
N SER A 132 2.53 12.26 9.67
CA SER A 132 2.64 11.70 11.02
C SER A 132 3.93 12.17 11.67
N LYS A 133 3.86 12.67 12.90
CA LYS A 133 5.00 12.87 13.79
C LYS A 133 4.87 11.92 14.97
N ASN A 134 5.79 10.97 15.08
CA ASN A 134 5.85 9.94 16.12
C ASN A 134 4.54 9.14 16.34
N ALA A 135 3.63 9.13 15.36
CA ALA A 135 2.29 8.56 15.50
C ALA A 135 2.11 7.27 14.68
N PHE A 136 2.85 7.13 13.58
CA PHE A 136 2.79 5.99 12.68
C PHE A 136 3.58 4.83 13.27
N TRP A 137 2.94 3.68 13.42
CA TRP A 137 3.61 2.46 13.85
C TRP A 137 4.23 1.75 12.64
N ASP A 138 5.55 1.60 12.66
CA ASP A 138 6.27 0.80 11.67
C ASP A 138 6.45 -0.62 12.22
N ASN A 139 5.78 -1.59 11.61
CA ASN A 139 5.80 -2.96 12.11
C ASN A 139 7.14 -3.67 11.90
N ARG A 140 7.99 -3.17 10.99
CA ARG A 140 9.30 -3.75 10.71
C ARG A 140 10.31 -3.41 11.79
N THR A 141 10.36 -2.14 12.16
CA THR A 141 11.24 -1.64 13.23
C THR A 141 10.59 -1.75 14.61
N ARG A 142 9.28 -2.08 14.67
CA ARG A 142 8.46 -2.11 15.89
C ARG A 142 8.57 -0.81 16.69
N SER A 143 8.53 0.32 15.99
CA SER A 143 8.70 1.63 16.60
C SER A 143 7.79 2.67 15.95
N TYR A 144 7.51 3.73 16.72
CA TYR A 144 6.80 4.88 16.20
C TYR A 144 7.74 5.79 15.40
N VAL A 145 7.31 6.17 14.20
CA VAL A 145 8.10 6.96 13.25
C VAL A 145 7.37 8.21 12.78
N SER A 146 8.16 9.22 12.42
CA SER A 146 7.67 10.43 11.77
C SER A 146 7.82 10.29 10.26
N LYS A 147 6.72 10.42 9.51
CA LYS A 147 6.66 10.20 8.07
C LYS A 147 5.61 11.09 7.42
N ALA A 148 5.85 11.53 6.19
CA ALA A 148 4.87 12.17 5.33
C ALA A 148 4.66 11.31 4.09
N PHE A 149 3.41 11.03 3.72
CA PHE A 149 3.06 10.08 2.67
C PHE A 149 1.68 10.37 2.07
N HIS A 150 1.44 9.79 0.89
CA HIS A 150 0.13 9.74 0.23
C HIS A 150 -0.52 8.38 0.45
N ILE A 151 -1.84 8.28 0.30
CA ILE A 151 -2.50 6.96 0.29
C ILE A 151 -2.26 6.28 -1.06
N PHE A 152 -2.50 7.00 -2.15
CA PHE A 152 -2.25 6.55 -3.52
C PHE A 152 -1.34 7.57 -4.22
N ASP A 153 -0.41 7.07 -5.03
CA ASP A 153 0.56 7.91 -5.75
C ASP A 153 -0.04 8.42 -7.08
N ALA A 154 -0.83 7.59 -7.76
CA ALA A 154 -1.39 7.90 -9.08
C ALA A 154 -2.63 7.06 -9.37
N TYR A 155 -3.45 7.49 -10.34
CA TYR A 155 -4.51 6.67 -10.92
C TYR A 155 -4.60 6.93 -12.43
N GLU A 156 -5.09 5.95 -13.18
CA GLU A 156 -5.46 6.11 -14.59
C GLU A 156 -6.86 5.53 -14.82
N LEU A 157 -7.75 6.34 -15.40
CA LEU A 157 -9.12 5.95 -15.71
C LEU A 157 -9.32 5.88 -17.22
N TYR A 158 -9.66 4.69 -17.70
CA TYR A 158 -10.03 4.48 -19.10
C TYR A 158 -11.55 4.51 -19.27
N ARG A 159 -12.01 5.10 -20.37
CA ARG A 159 -13.44 5.16 -20.70
C ARG A 159 -13.94 3.79 -21.12
N GLU A 160 -14.59 3.09 -20.20
CA GLU A 160 -15.41 1.91 -20.52
C GLU A 160 -16.55 2.35 -21.47
N GLN A 161 -16.42 2.11 -22.79
CA GLN A 161 -17.45 2.48 -23.76
C GLN A 161 -18.72 1.61 -23.56
N PRO A 162 -19.89 2.21 -23.31
CA PRO A 162 -21.14 1.46 -23.20
C PRO A 162 -21.71 1.19 -24.61
N GLY A 163 -21.67 -0.08 -25.04
CA GLY A 163 -22.45 -0.57 -26.18
C GLY A 163 -21.75 -0.61 -27.54
N ARG A 164 -21.97 -1.73 -28.25
CA ARG A 164 -21.42 -2.19 -29.55
C ARG A 164 -19.92 -1.96 -29.72
N LYS A 165 -19.14 -2.99 -29.32
CA LYS A 165 -17.81 -3.24 -29.88
C LYS A 165 -17.94 -3.25 -31.41
N SER A 166 -17.55 -2.16 -32.07
CA SER A 166 -17.18 -2.23 -33.47
C SER A 166 -15.92 -3.09 -33.53
N ALA A 167 -15.84 -4.07 -34.43
CA ALA A 167 -14.66 -4.92 -34.61
C ALA A 167 -13.36 -4.13 -34.95
N ARG A 168 -13.45 -2.80 -35.11
CA ARG A 168 -12.36 -1.87 -35.42
C ARG A 168 -12.00 -0.90 -34.29
N SER A 169 -12.69 -0.91 -33.15
CA SER A 169 -12.28 -0.09 -32.01
C SER A 169 -11.16 -0.81 -31.26
N PRO A 170 -9.97 -0.18 -31.06
CA PRO A 170 -8.95 -0.77 -30.20
C PRO A 170 -9.60 -1.03 -28.84
N GLU A 171 -9.40 -2.23 -28.30
CA GLU A 171 -9.81 -2.48 -26.92
C GLU A 171 -9.14 -1.42 -26.03
N LEU A 172 -9.69 -1.06 -24.87
CA LEU A 172 -9.06 -0.06 -23.99
C LEU A 172 -8.43 -0.75 -22.78
N PRO A 173 -7.36 -0.19 -22.17
CA PRO A 173 -6.86 -0.71 -20.92
C PRO A 173 -7.90 -0.62 -19.79
N MET A 174 -7.78 -1.48 -18.79
CA MET A 174 -8.43 -1.37 -17.50
C MET A 174 -7.86 -0.19 -16.73
N SER A 175 -8.73 0.42 -15.94
CA SER A 175 -8.33 1.49 -15.03
C SER A 175 -7.48 0.92 -13.90
N TYR A 176 -6.60 1.73 -13.33
CA TYR A 176 -5.78 1.31 -12.21
C TYR A 176 -5.51 2.46 -11.25
N VAL A 177 -5.12 2.11 -10.03
CA VAL A 177 -4.59 3.05 -9.03
C VAL A 177 -3.30 2.47 -8.44
N VAL A 178 -2.32 3.33 -8.19
CA VAL A 178 -1.03 2.95 -7.62
C VAL A 178 -1.06 3.28 -6.14
N LEU A 179 -1.04 2.25 -5.30
CA LEU A 179 -0.88 2.40 -3.85
C LEU A 179 0.51 3.00 -3.56
N SER A 180 0.58 3.90 -2.57
CA SER A 180 1.86 4.47 -2.20
C SER A 180 2.83 3.38 -1.77
N SER A 181 4.11 3.53 -2.17
CA SER A 181 5.17 2.60 -1.77
C SER A 181 5.18 2.37 -0.27
N PHE A 182 4.94 3.44 0.49
CA PHE A 182 4.87 3.42 1.93
C PHE A 182 3.73 2.57 2.50
N LEU A 183 2.50 2.75 2.02
CA LEU A 183 1.40 1.91 2.50
C LEU A 183 1.55 0.47 2.04
N TYR A 184 2.06 0.26 0.83
CA TYR A 184 2.37 -1.07 0.32
C TYR A 184 3.38 -1.79 1.22
N GLU A 185 4.45 -1.12 1.65
CA GLU A 185 5.40 -1.65 2.63
C GLU A 185 4.76 -1.95 4.00
N SER A 186 3.88 -1.08 4.50
CA SER A 186 3.15 -1.32 5.77
C SER A 186 2.29 -2.58 5.67
N ILE A 187 1.59 -2.75 4.55
CA ILE A 187 0.77 -3.93 4.27
C ILE A 187 1.64 -5.19 4.16
N LYS A 188 2.76 -5.12 3.43
CA LYS A 188 3.71 -6.24 3.31
C LYS A 188 4.33 -6.63 4.65
N ALA A 189 4.58 -5.65 5.53
CA ALA A 189 5.02 -5.88 6.89
C ALA A 189 3.94 -6.49 7.79
N GLY A 190 2.74 -6.78 7.28
CA GLY A 190 1.65 -7.40 8.01
C GLY A 190 0.90 -6.45 8.95
N PHE A 191 1.05 -5.13 8.79
CA PHE A 191 0.35 -4.15 9.62
C PHE A 191 -1.08 -3.87 9.12
N VAL A 192 -1.80 -4.95 8.81
CA VAL A 192 -3.17 -4.95 8.30
C VAL A 192 -4.02 -5.93 9.09
N LYS A 193 -5.33 -5.64 9.16
CA LYS A 193 -6.33 -6.49 9.80
C LYS A 193 -7.39 -6.93 8.82
N ASN A 194 -8.04 -8.06 9.13
CA ASN A 194 -9.21 -8.51 8.39
C ASN A 194 -10.41 -7.61 8.72
N LEU A 195 -10.99 -7.01 7.68
CA LEU A 195 -12.19 -6.20 7.78
C LEU A 195 -13.37 -7.00 7.25
N ASP A 196 -14.46 -7.06 8.03
CA ASP A 196 -15.73 -7.57 7.52
C ASP A 196 -16.38 -6.46 6.68
N ILE A 197 -16.27 -6.59 5.35
CA ILE A 197 -16.77 -5.57 4.44
C ILE A 197 -18.30 -5.58 4.45
N GLU A 198 -18.94 -6.73 4.57
CA GLU A 198 -20.39 -6.83 4.60
C GLU A 198 -20.95 -6.12 5.84
N PHE A 199 -20.36 -6.38 7.01
CA PHE A 199 -20.70 -5.64 8.22
C PHE A 199 -20.45 -4.14 8.05
N TYR A 200 -19.27 -3.73 7.55
CA TYR A 200 -18.91 -2.33 7.33
C TYR A 200 -19.91 -1.61 6.42
N LEU A 201 -20.26 -2.22 5.28
CA LEU A 201 -21.18 -1.64 4.30
C LEU A 201 -22.62 -1.63 4.79
N SER A 202 -22.99 -2.53 5.72
CA SER A 202 -24.30 -2.48 6.35
C SER A 202 -24.51 -1.17 7.13
N LEU A 203 -23.43 -0.56 7.66
CA LEU A 203 -23.48 0.65 8.49
C LEU A 203 -23.94 1.87 7.68
N LYS A 204 -24.95 2.58 8.20
CA LYS A 204 -25.63 3.69 7.52
C LYS A 204 -24.89 5.01 7.68
N THR A 205 -24.37 5.26 8.87
CA THR A 205 -23.75 6.55 9.21
C THR A 205 -22.24 6.51 8.99
N PRO A 206 -21.64 7.59 8.43
CA PRO A 206 -20.19 7.72 8.33
C PRO A 206 -19.48 7.58 9.68
N LEU A 207 -20.10 8.10 10.74
CA LEU A 207 -19.57 8.03 12.09
C LEU A 207 -19.54 6.59 12.61
N ALA A 208 -20.59 5.78 12.40
CA ALA A 208 -20.58 4.36 12.76
C ALA A 208 -19.51 3.59 11.99
N LYS A 209 -19.34 3.86 10.69
CA LYS A 209 -18.27 3.26 9.86
C LYS A 209 -16.88 3.57 10.40
N ARG A 210 -16.61 4.84 10.70
CA ARG A 210 -15.32 5.29 11.26
C ARG A 210 -15.08 4.69 12.65
N LEU A 211 -16.10 4.71 13.50
CA LEU A 211 -16.04 4.15 14.84
C LEU A 211 -15.81 2.64 14.81
N PHE A 212 -16.47 1.91 13.91
CA PHE A 212 -16.23 0.49 13.70
C PHE A 212 -14.78 0.23 13.29
N ARG A 213 -14.23 0.95 12.30
CA ARG A 213 -12.83 0.77 11.88
C ARG A 213 -11.86 0.97 13.05
N PHE A 214 -12.07 2.01 13.86
CA PHE A 214 -11.28 2.30 15.04
C PHE A 214 -11.42 1.22 16.12
N LEU A 215 -12.64 0.86 16.50
CA LEU A 215 -12.91 -0.10 17.57
C LEU A 215 -12.55 -1.54 17.20
N ASP A 216 -12.72 -1.92 15.94
CA ASP A 216 -12.38 -3.27 15.46
C ASP A 216 -10.88 -3.53 15.58
N LYS A 217 -10.03 -2.49 15.53
CA LYS A 217 -8.61 -2.62 15.90
C LYS A 217 -8.42 -2.90 17.39
N LYS A 218 -9.22 -2.30 18.27
CA LYS A 218 -9.12 -2.44 19.73
C LYS A 218 -9.77 -3.73 20.25
N ALA A 219 -10.72 -4.29 19.50
CA ALA A 219 -11.42 -5.54 19.81
C ALA A 219 -10.53 -6.79 19.68
N TYR A 220 -9.37 -6.66 19.04
CA TYR A 220 -8.40 -7.74 18.96
C TYR A 220 -7.86 -8.08 20.36
N ASN A 221 -8.06 -9.33 20.79
CA ASN A 221 -7.69 -9.86 22.10
C ASN A 221 -8.29 -9.14 23.33
N ASN A 222 -9.19 -8.18 23.15
CA ASN A 222 -9.82 -7.45 24.25
C ASN A 222 -11.33 -7.66 24.25
N ARG A 223 -11.89 -7.95 25.43
CA ARG A 223 -13.35 -7.99 25.64
C ARG A 223 -13.94 -6.60 25.91
N THR A 224 -13.13 -5.72 26.48
CA THR A 224 -13.52 -4.37 26.88
C THR A 224 -12.46 -3.37 26.48
N PHE A 225 -12.85 -2.16 26.09
CA PHE A 225 -11.94 -1.07 25.75
C PHE A 225 -12.44 0.26 26.35
N GLU A 226 -11.57 0.96 27.06
CA GLU A 226 -11.85 2.25 27.72
C GLU A 226 -11.05 3.37 27.04
N ILE A 227 -11.70 4.49 26.75
CA ILE A 227 -11.06 5.70 26.21
C ILE A 227 -11.77 6.96 26.71
N GLY A 228 -11.01 8.04 26.94
CA GLY A 228 -11.57 9.36 27.25
C GLY A 228 -12.45 9.88 26.11
N VAL A 229 -13.61 10.46 26.43
CA VAL A 229 -14.59 10.89 25.42
C VAL A 229 -13.99 11.91 24.44
N MET A 230 -13.20 12.86 24.94
CA MET A 230 -12.54 13.86 24.09
C MET A 230 -11.44 13.24 23.22
N ARG A 231 -10.66 12.30 23.76
CA ARG A 231 -9.66 11.56 22.98
C ARG A 231 -10.30 10.73 21.87
N LEU A 232 -11.48 10.15 22.14
CA LEU A 232 -12.23 9.46 21.10
C LEU A 232 -12.71 10.44 20.02
N ALA A 233 -13.19 11.62 20.40
CA ALA A 233 -13.63 12.65 19.45
C ALA A 233 -12.52 12.99 18.44
N GLU A 234 -11.28 13.12 18.90
CA GLU A 234 -10.10 13.36 18.06
C GLU A 234 -9.84 12.21 17.06
N LYS A 235 -10.06 10.94 17.46
CA LYS A 235 -9.91 9.77 16.55
C LYS A 235 -11.03 9.65 15.51
N LEU A 236 -12.17 10.30 15.76
CA LEU A 236 -13.39 10.28 14.93
C LEU A 236 -13.64 11.60 14.19
N PRO A 237 -12.60 12.40 13.96
CA PRO A 237 -12.64 13.85 13.66
C PRO A 237 -13.93 14.59 14.07
N VAL A 238 -14.32 14.46 15.34
CA VAL A 238 -15.47 15.15 15.93
C VAL A 238 -14.96 16.37 16.71
N HIS A 239 -15.34 17.57 16.27
CA HIS A 239 -14.81 18.84 16.80
C HIS A 239 -15.78 19.57 17.76
N ASP A 240 -16.46 18.85 18.65
CA ASP A 240 -17.32 19.47 19.66
C ASP A 240 -16.51 19.88 20.91
N ALA A 241 -16.89 20.99 21.53
CA ALA A 241 -16.16 21.56 22.67
C ALA A 241 -16.40 20.82 23.99
N PHE A 242 -17.55 20.15 24.13
CA PHE A 242 -17.99 19.56 25.39
C PHE A 242 -18.24 18.05 25.26
N PRO A 243 -17.84 17.23 26.25
CA PRO A 243 -18.07 15.78 26.24
C PRO A 243 -19.53 15.39 26.02
N SER A 244 -20.48 16.13 26.60
CA SER A 244 -21.92 15.86 26.42
C SER A 244 -22.39 15.96 24.97
N GLN A 245 -21.82 16.88 24.19
CA GLN A 245 -22.13 17.04 22.77
C GLN A 245 -21.53 15.90 21.94
N VAL A 246 -20.30 15.50 22.26
CA VAL A 246 -19.64 14.34 21.66
C VAL A 246 -20.45 13.07 21.90
N LYS A 247 -20.90 12.84 23.14
CA LYS A 247 -21.78 11.70 23.49
C LYS A 247 -23.04 11.69 22.62
N ARG A 248 -23.77 12.80 22.58
CA ARG A 248 -24.98 12.93 21.76
C ARG A 248 -24.76 12.63 20.28
N ARG A 249 -23.60 12.99 19.73
CA ARG A 249 -23.27 12.66 18.33
C ARG A 249 -22.95 11.18 18.13
N LEU A 250 -22.37 10.53 19.15
CA LEU A 250 -22.02 9.11 19.10
C LEU A 250 -23.21 8.19 19.37
N ASP A 251 -24.28 8.68 20.01
CA ASP A 251 -25.45 7.88 20.39
C ASP A 251 -25.99 7.03 19.21
N ASP A 252 -26.26 7.65 18.05
CA ASP A 252 -26.76 6.95 16.86
C ASP A 252 -25.77 5.86 16.38
N ALA A 253 -24.47 6.15 16.44
CA ALA A 253 -23.43 5.21 16.03
C ALA A 253 -23.27 4.06 17.02
N HIS A 254 -23.38 4.33 18.32
CA HIS A 254 -23.35 3.32 19.39
C HIS A 254 -24.56 2.41 19.32
N GLN A 255 -25.75 2.98 19.13
CA GLN A 255 -26.97 2.23 18.94
C GLN A 255 -26.86 1.32 17.71
N GLU A 256 -26.45 1.87 16.56
CA GLU A 256 -26.31 1.10 15.32
C GLU A 256 -25.33 -0.08 15.47
N LEU A 257 -24.18 0.12 16.13
CA LEU A 257 -23.18 -0.94 16.35
C LEU A 257 -23.64 -1.98 17.38
N THR A 258 -24.48 -1.59 18.33
CA THR A 258 -25.06 -2.51 19.33
C THR A 258 -26.16 -3.35 18.72
N GLU A 259 -27.09 -2.73 17.98
CA GLU A 259 -28.19 -3.40 17.29
C GLU A 259 -27.69 -4.45 16.28
N LYS A 260 -26.57 -4.16 15.61
CA LYS A 260 -25.93 -5.10 14.66
C LYS A 260 -25.01 -6.12 15.32
N GLY A 261 -24.91 -6.13 16.64
CA GLY A 261 -24.18 -7.15 17.40
C GLY A 261 -22.66 -7.05 17.32
N PHE A 262 -22.10 -5.87 17.00
CA PHE A 262 -20.66 -5.64 17.14
C PHE A 262 -20.30 -5.28 18.59
N LEU A 263 -21.10 -4.40 19.21
CA LEU A 263 -21.01 -4.06 20.62
C LEU A 263 -22.08 -4.81 21.40
N ALA A 264 -21.72 -5.31 22.58
CA ALA A 264 -22.67 -5.83 23.56
C ALA A 264 -23.20 -4.71 24.47
N ASP A 265 -22.34 -3.75 24.80
CA ASP A 265 -22.69 -2.67 25.73
C ASP A 265 -21.76 -1.46 25.54
N VAL A 266 -22.28 -0.27 25.83
CA VAL A 266 -21.55 1.00 25.84
C VAL A 266 -21.92 1.77 27.11
N ARG A 267 -20.93 2.06 27.94
CA ARG A 267 -21.13 2.80 29.20
C ARG A 267 -20.26 4.03 29.25
N TYR A 268 -20.77 5.05 29.93
CA TYR A 268 -20.00 6.25 30.22
C TYR A 268 -19.70 6.33 31.71
N ASP A 269 -18.42 6.38 32.05
CA ASP A 269 -17.95 6.49 33.43
C ASP A 269 -17.29 7.85 33.64
N ARG A 270 -17.55 8.45 34.81
CA ARG A 270 -16.85 9.67 35.25
C ARG A 270 -15.87 9.30 36.36
N ARG A 271 -14.58 9.53 36.13
CA ARG A 271 -13.55 9.27 37.15
C ARG A 271 -13.44 10.44 38.14
N ARG A 272 -12.73 10.19 39.25
CA ARG A 272 -12.46 11.19 40.31
C ARG A 272 -11.62 12.38 39.84
N ASP A 273 -10.88 12.21 38.75
CA ASP A 273 -10.09 13.24 38.07
C ASP A 273 -10.95 14.19 37.21
N GLY A 274 -12.26 13.93 37.09
CA GLY A 274 -13.17 14.72 36.28
C GLY A 274 -13.20 14.32 34.80
N GLU A 275 -12.36 13.37 34.36
CA GLU A 275 -12.36 12.88 32.99
C GLU A 275 -13.56 11.95 32.76
N GLU A 276 -14.34 12.25 31.73
CA GLU A 276 -15.42 11.38 31.25
C GLU A 276 -14.88 10.40 30.23
N LYS A 277 -15.13 9.11 30.46
CA LYS A 277 -14.65 8.01 29.62
C LYS A 277 -15.82 7.20 29.09
N VAL A 278 -15.59 6.56 27.96
CA VAL A 278 -16.49 5.57 27.38
C VAL A 278 -15.84 4.20 27.46
N VAL A 279 -16.62 3.23 27.92
CA VAL A 279 -16.25 1.82 28.05
C VAL A 279 -17.09 1.02 27.06
N TYR A 280 -16.42 0.41 26.10
CA TYR A 280 -17.02 -0.49 25.12
C TYR A 280 -16.86 -1.93 25.56
N THR A 281 -17.95 -2.71 25.48
CA THR A 281 -17.91 -4.16 25.62
C THR A 281 -18.22 -4.79 24.27
N PHE A 282 -17.32 -5.64 23.76
CA PHE A 282 -17.49 -6.28 22.46
C PHE A 282 -18.35 -7.54 22.58
N ALA A 283 -19.29 -7.73 21.65
CA ALA A 283 -20.20 -8.89 21.67
C ALA A 283 -19.50 -10.22 21.41
N ARG A 284 -18.45 -10.21 20.58
CA ARG A 284 -17.58 -11.36 20.33
C ARG A 284 -16.13 -10.87 20.28
N PRO A 285 -15.23 -11.33 21.18
CA PRO A 285 -13.81 -11.05 21.00
C PRO A 285 -13.34 -11.73 19.71
N ARG A 286 -12.73 -10.96 18.80
CA ARG A 286 -12.10 -11.52 17.61
C ARG A 286 -10.79 -12.20 18.04
N ASN A 287 -10.87 -13.51 18.21
CA ASN A 287 -9.70 -14.38 18.48
C ASN A 287 -9.01 -14.87 17.20
N VAL A 288 -9.46 -14.41 16.03
CA VAL A 288 -8.74 -14.69 14.79
C VAL A 288 -7.53 -13.77 14.78
N LEU A 289 -6.33 -14.34 14.91
CA LEU A 289 -5.06 -13.67 14.64
C LEU A 289 -5.25 -12.77 13.41
N PRO A 290 -4.67 -11.56 13.32
CA PRO A 290 -4.45 -11.01 11.99
C PRO A 290 -3.73 -12.14 11.25
N GLU A 291 -4.38 -12.73 10.26
CA GLU A 291 -3.65 -13.47 9.25
C GLU A 291 -2.58 -12.47 8.84
N THR A 292 -1.35 -12.71 9.29
CA THR A 292 -0.18 -12.15 8.64
C THR A 292 -0.51 -12.33 7.19
N CYS A 293 -0.56 -11.24 6.43
CA CYS A 293 -0.63 -11.42 4.99
C CYS A 293 0.49 -12.41 4.72
N GLU A 294 0.14 -13.63 4.33
CA GLU A 294 1.01 -14.47 3.55
C GLU A 294 1.06 -13.71 2.22
N VAL A 295 1.76 -12.58 2.25
CA VAL A 295 2.35 -11.98 1.08
C VAL A 295 3.10 -13.16 0.53
N ALA A 296 2.69 -13.64 -0.66
CA ALA A 296 3.47 -14.63 -1.36
C ALA A 296 4.91 -14.15 -1.26
N ALA A 297 5.74 -14.92 -0.53
CA ALA A 297 6.99 -14.41 -0.01
C ALA A 297 7.79 -13.84 -1.17
N ASP A 298 8.34 -12.62 -1.00
CA ASP A 298 9.10 -11.97 -2.07
C ASP A 298 10.19 -12.96 -2.51
N PRO A 299 10.13 -13.46 -3.77
CA PRO A 299 10.96 -14.58 -4.19
C PRO A 299 12.46 -14.25 -4.06
N LEU A 300 12.83 -12.97 -4.08
CA LEU A 300 14.21 -12.52 -3.83
C LEU A 300 14.61 -12.68 -2.36
N VAL A 301 13.70 -12.36 -1.44
CA VAL A 301 13.96 -12.51 0.00
C VAL A 301 14.11 -14.00 0.33
N GLU A 302 13.22 -14.86 -0.16
CA GLU A 302 13.35 -16.31 0.04
C GLU A 302 14.61 -16.86 -0.63
N GLY A 303 14.92 -16.42 -1.85
CA GLY A 303 16.14 -16.81 -2.55
C GLY A 303 17.43 -16.48 -1.76
N LEU A 304 17.48 -15.33 -1.10
CA LEU A 304 18.61 -14.96 -0.22
C LEU A 304 18.62 -15.79 1.07
N VAL A 305 17.46 -16.06 1.67
CA VAL A 305 17.35 -16.85 2.91
C VAL A 305 17.76 -18.31 2.69
N GLU A 306 17.35 -18.93 1.59
CA GLU A 306 17.78 -20.29 1.19
C GLU A 306 19.31 -20.42 1.05
N ARG A 307 19.98 -19.30 0.76
CA ARG A 307 21.43 -19.21 0.59
C ARG A 307 22.16 -18.81 1.87
N GLY A 308 21.44 -18.75 2.99
CA GLY A 308 21.97 -18.59 4.34
C GLY A 308 22.04 -17.15 4.84
N ILE A 309 21.47 -16.18 4.12
CA ILE A 309 21.34 -14.80 4.61
C ILE A 309 20.17 -14.75 5.61
N THR A 310 20.35 -14.06 6.73
CA THR A 310 19.25 -13.90 7.70
C THR A 310 18.11 -13.11 7.08
N ARG A 311 16.86 -13.49 7.34
CA ARG A 311 15.67 -12.83 6.77
C ARG A 311 15.69 -11.30 6.87
N THR A 312 16.08 -10.76 8.02
CA THR A 312 16.24 -9.31 8.24
C THR A 312 17.27 -8.66 7.32
N ALA A 313 18.39 -9.33 7.04
CA ALA A 313 19.41 -8.82 6.12
C ALA A 313 18.98 -8.98 4.66
N ALA A 314 18.26 -10.06 4.31
CA ALA A 314 17.70 -10.24 2.98
C ALA A 314 16.68 -9.14 2.64
N GLU A 315 15.79 -8.81 3.59
CA GLU A 315 14.83 -7.70 3.45
C GLU A 315 15.53 -6.33 3.33
N GLU A 316 16.61 -6.10 4.09
CA GLU A 316 17.40 -4.87 4.00
C GLU A 316 18.11 -4.74 2.64
N LEU A 317 18.66 -5.84 2.12
CA LEU A 317 19.30 -5.87 0.81
C LEU A 317 18.30 -5.62 -0.32
N VAL A 318 17.13 -6.29 -0.30
CA VAL A 318 16.06 -6.14 -1.31
C VAL A 318 15.48 -4.72 -1.35
N GLN A 319 15.52 -3.99 -0.24
CA GLN A 319 15.07 -2.60 -0.21
C GLN A 319 16.14 -1.58 -0.58
N THR A 320 17.40 -1.89 -0.29
CA THR A 320 18.51 -0.95 -0.48
C THR A 320 19.08 -1.03 -1.89
N TYR A 321 19.07 -2.22 -2.48
CA TYR A 321 19.71 -2.49 -3.77
C TYR A 321 18.68 -2.94 -4.82
N PRO A 322 18.87 -2.55 -6.09
CA PRO A 322 17.98 -2.99 -7.17
C PRO A 322 17.91 -4.52 -7.26
N ALA A 323 16.72 -5.05 -7.54
CA ALA A 323 16.47 -6.49 -7.69
C ALA A 323 17.46 -7.16 -8.65
N GLU A 324 17.77 -6.52 -9.76
CA GLU A 324 18.73 -6.98 -10.78
C GLU A 324 20.13 -7.24 -10.21
N ARG A 325 20.60 -6.34 -9.33
CA ARG A 325 21.90 -6.47 -8.68
C ARG A 325 21.92 -7.66 -7.73
N ILE A 326 20.83 -7.89 -7.02
CA ILE A 326 20.69 -9.00 -6.08
C ILE A 326 20.66 -10.32 -6.84
N GLN A 327 19.83 -10.43 -7.88
CA GLN A 327 19.73 -11.62 -8.73
C GLN A 327 21.07 -11.97 -9.38
N ARG A 328 21.74 -10.99 -10.00
CA ARG A 328 23.06 -11.19 -10.61
C ARG A 328 24.08 -11.78 -9.64
N GLN A 329 24.11 -11.27 -8.39
CA GLN A 329 25.06 -11.76 -7.38
C GLN A 329 24.65 -13.12 -6.82
N VAL A 330 23.35 -13.40 -6.74
CA VAL A 330 22.81 -14.72 -6.35
C VAL A 330 23.18 -15.79 -7.38
N GLU A 331 23.02 -15.52 -8.67
CA GLU A 331 23.40 -16.45 -9.75
C GLU A 331 24.93 -16.68 -9.79
N ALA A 332 25.71 -15.61 -9.62
CA ALA A 332 27.16 -15.73 -9.50
C ALA A 332 27.55 -16.61 -8.31
N PHE A 333 26.88 -16.43 -7.17
CA PHE A 333 27.09 -17.24 -5.98
C PHE A 333 26.69 -18.70 -6.19
N ASP A 334 25.57 -18.97 -6.85
CA ASP A 334 25.12 -20.33 -7.13
C ASP A 334 26.06 -21.07 -8.07
N ARG A 335 26.61 -20.38 -9.09
CA ARG A 335 27.68 -20.94 -9.93
C ARG A 335 28.93 -21.27 -9.12
N LEU A 336 29.33 -20.39 -8.20
CA LEU A 336 30.46 -20.64 -7.29
C LEU A 336 30.18 -21.80 -6.33
N ARG A 337 28.92 -21.97 -5.89
CA ARG A 337 28.44 -23.03 -5.01
C ARG A 337 28.43 -24.38 -5.73
N ALA A 338 27.92 -24.42 -6.96
CA ALA A 338 27.95 -25.60 -7.82
C ALA A 338 29.40 -26.03 -8.16
N ALA A 339 30.30 -25.07 -8.37
CA ALA A 339 31.71 -25.33 -8.65
C ALA A 339 32.57 -25.66 -7.40
N ALA A 340 31.95 -25.79 -6.21
CA ALA A 340 32.64 -26.03 -4.93
C ALA A 340 33.85 -25.09 -4.69
N SER A 341 33.72 -23.82 -5.10
CA SER A 341 34.84 -22.88 -5.12
C SER A 341 35.39 -22.60 -3.72
N ALA A 342 36.73 -22.57 -3.59
CA ALA A 342 37.41 -22.23 -2.34
C ALA A 342 37.06 -20.82 -1.81
N ARG A 343 36.54 -19.92 -2.66
CA ARG A 343 36.18 -18.53 -2.31
C ARG A 343 34.99 -18.43 -1.35
N ILE A 344 34.04 -19.35 -1.45
CA ILE A 344 32.82 -19.35 -0.64
C ILE A 344 32.85 -20.41 0.48
N ARG A 345 33.83 -21.33 0.47
CA ARG A 345 33.92 -22.47 1.40
C ARG A 345 33.95 -22.08 2.88
N ARG A 346 34.44 -20.89 3.21
CA ARG A 346 34.62 -20.45 4.61
C ARG A 346 33.42 -19.70 5.19
N ASN A 347 32.77 -18.85 4.39
CA ASN A 347 31.56 -18.12 4.78
C ASN A 347 30.72 -17.77 3.53
N PRO A 348 29.86 -18.70 3.08
CA PRO A 348 29.07 -18.51 1.87
C PRO A 348 28.09 -17.32 1.98
N ALA A 349 27.34 -17.23 3.08
CA ALA A 349 26.34 -16.18 3.28
C ALA A 349 26.97 -14.78 3.40
N GLY A 350 28.12 -14.67 4.11
CA GLY A 350 28.86 -13.42 4.21
C GLY A 350 29.50 -12.97 2.90
N TYR A 351 29.87 -13.91 2.03
CA TYR A 351 30.34 -13.60 0.68
C TYR A 351 29.21 -13.05 -0.19
N LEU A 352 28.04 -13.73 -0.22
CA LEU A 352 26.89 -13.28 -0.99
C LEU A 352 26.41 -11.89 -0.55
N ARG A 353 26.35 -11.64 0.76
CA ARG A 353 26.02 -10.32 1.30
C ARG A 353 26.99 -9.24 0.82
N ARG A 354 28.31 -9.47 0.94
CA ARG A 354 29.31 -8.48 0.48
C ARG A 354 29.34 -8.32 -1.04
N ALA A 355 29.08 -9.38 -1.78
CA ALA A 355 28.97 -9.31 -3.24
C ALA A 355 27.80 -8.41 -3.67
N ILE A 356 26.68 -8.47 -2.93
CA ILE A 356 25.54 -7.57 -3.12
C ILE A 356 25.87 -6.15 -2.65
N GLU A 357 26.55 -5.94 -1.51
CA GLU A 357 26.87 -4.61 -0.98
C GLU A 357 27.98 -3.87 -1.78
N GLU A 358 28.96 -4.59 -2.31
CA GLU A 358 30.15 -4.06 -3.01
C GLU A 358 30.09 -4.23 -4.54
N ASP A 359 29.03 -4.83 -5.07
CA ASP A 359 28.79 -5.09 -6.50
C ASP A 359 29.94 -5.80 -7.22
N TYR A 360 30.23 -7.03 -6.80
CA TYR A 360 31.35 -7.80 -7.37
C TYR A 360 31.16 -8.07 -8.87
N ALA A 361 32.23 -7.90 -9.65
CA ALA A 361 32.20 -8.17 -11.08
C ALA A 361 31.96 -9.66 -11.35
N VAL A 362 30.90 -9.96 -12.10
CA VAL A 362 30.48 -11.32 -12.46
C VAL A 362 31.04 -11.65 -13.85
N GLY A 363 32.27 -12.18 -13.93
CA GLY A 363 32.83 -12.62 -15.22
C GLY A 363 34.34 -12.63 -15.42
N GLY A 364 35.17 -12.46 -14.39
CA GLY A 364 36.64 -12.49 -14.54
C GLY A 364 37.27 -13.82 -14.14
N SER A 365 37.94 -14.47 -15.09
CA SER A 365 39.01 -15.45 -14.84
C SER A 365 40.01 -14.94 -13.80
N ALA A 366 40.71 -15.85 -13.14
CA ALA A 366 41.64 -15.60 -12.04
C ALA A 366 42.60 -14.41 -12.28
N GLU A 367 42.23 -13.22 -11.81
CA GLU A 367 43.06 -12.10 -11.31
C GLU A 367 42.26 -10.80 -11.43
N GLU A 368 41.57 -10.40 -10.35
CA GLU A 368 41.42 -8.99 -9.94
C GLU A 368 40.66 -8.96 -8.62
N LYS A 369 41.44 -8.92 -7.52
CA LYS A 369 40.93 -8.31 -6.29
C LYS A 369 40.95 -6.80 -6.52
N PRO A 370 39.88 -6.04 -6.28
CA PRO A 370 40.08 -4.63 -6.00
C PRO A 370 41.00 -4.55 -4.77
N ALA A 371 42.18 -3.95 -4.98
CA ALA A 371 43.19 -3.82 -3.96
C ALA A 371 42.61 -3.12 -2.73
N ARG A 372 42.84 -3.72 -1.56
CA ARG A 372 42.48 -3.18 -0.26
C ARG A 372 43.25 -1.86 -0.09
N PRO A 373 42.62 -0.67 0.03
CA PRO A 373 43.38 0.49 0.43
C PRO A 373 43.88 0.25 1.87
N PRO A 374 45.18 0.47 2.17
CA PRO A 374 45.67 0.34 3.52
C PRO A 374 44.98 1.41 4.38
N ARG A 375 44.49 0.99 5.55
CA ARG A 375 44.13 1.92 6.62
C ARG A 375 45.40 2.66 7.05
N ALA A 376 45.57 3.89 6.60
CA ALA A 376 46.54 4.83 7.17
C ALA A 376 45.78 5.97 7.87
N LYS A 377 46.20 6.23 9.11
CA LYS A 377 45.70 7.30 9.97
C LYS A 377 46.36 8.64 9.58
N ALA A 378 45.56 9.70 9.71
CA ALA A 378 45.91 11.07 10.14
C ALA A 378 46.63 12.06 9.19
N ALA A 379 46.05 13.27 9.21
CA ALA A 379 46.65 14.61 9.22
C ALA A 379 46.85 15.41 7.91
N ALA A 380 46.08 16.52 7.86
CA ALA A 380 46.49 17.92 7.61
C ALA A 380 47.02 18.40 6.25
N ASP A 381 46.26 19.37 5.73
CA ASP A 381 46.68 20.68 5.19
C ASP A 381 46.95 20.87 3.67
N GLY A 382 46.57 22.06 3.18
CA GLY A 382 47.11 22.67 1.96
C GLY A 382 46.20 22.73 0.72
N SER A 383 45.50 23.86 0.55
CA SER A 383 44.93 24.37 -0.73
C SER A 383 46.06 24.69 -1.78
N PRO A 384 45.82 25.15 -3.06
CA PRO A 384 44.60 25.74 -3.65
C PRO A 384 44.27 25.41 -5.14
N ARG A 385 43.09 25.91 -5.55
CA ARG A 385 42.48 25.96 -6.91
C ARG A 385 43.37 26.55 -8.03
N PRO A 386 42.94 26.42 -9.31
CA PRO A 386 42.36 27.62 -9.95
C PRO A 386 41.06 27.40 -10.75
N ARG A 387 40.43 28.55 -11.03
CA ARG A 387 39.12 28.83 -11.65
C ARG A 387 39.15 28.80 -13.19
N ARG A 388 37.98 28.59 -13.81
CA ARG A 388 37.37 29.27 -14.98
C ARG A 388 36.14 28.45 -15.42
N SER A 389 35.01 28.93 -15.98
CA SER A 389 34.29 30.21 -16.03
C SER A 389 33.00 29.93 -16.85
N ARG A 390 31.84 30.37 -16.35
CA ARG A 390 30.59 30.83 -17.03
C ARG A 390 30.32 30.45 -18.51
N ALA A 391 29.11 29.93 -18.78
CA ALA A 391 28.13 30.50 -19.72
C ALA A 391 26.76 29.81 -19.60
N ALA A 392 25.69 30.58 -19.79
CA ALA A 392 24.29 30.19 -19.64
C ALA A 392 23.64 29.85 -20.99
N ARG A 393 22.57 29.04 -20.98
CA ARG A 393 21.40 29.19 -21.86
C ARG A 393 20.18 28.45 -21.31
N LYS A 394 19.05 29.15 -21.27
CA LYS A 394 17.68 28.66 -21.08
C LYS A 394 17.15 28.17 -22.42
N GLU A 395 16.56 26.97 -22.47
CA GLU A 395 15.51 26.60 -23.43
C GLU A 395 14.50 25.67 -22.74
N THR A 396 13.22 25.91 -22.98
CA THR A 396 12.03 25.14 -22.56
C THR A 396 11.91 23.82 -23.33
N PRO A 397 11.27 22.76 -22.79
CA PRO A 397 10.71 21.71 -23.62
C PRO A 397 9.18 21.74 -23.65
N ALA A 398 8.66 21.76 -24.88
CA ALA A 398 7.31 21.35 -25.25
C ALA A 398 7.19 19.82 -25.20
N GLU A 399 5.99 19.35 -24.88
CA GLU A 399 5.33 18.11 -25.33
C GLU A 399 6.23 17.07 -26.04
N GLU A 400 6.68 16.06 -25.32
CA GLU A 400 7.23 14.81 -25.88
C GLU A 400 6.40 13.62 -25.38
N ALA A 401 5.91 12.82 -26.33
CA ALA A 401 5.35 11.49 -26.11
C ALA A 401 6.35 10.60 -25.34
N PRO A 402 5.90 9.62 -24.55
CA PRO A 402 6.80 8.81 -23.73
C PRO A 402 7.81 8.06 -24.60
N SER A 403 9.10 8.30 -24.32
CA SER A 403 10.23 7.63 -24.98
C SER A 403 10.23 6.11 -24.72
N PRO A 404 10.72 5.29 -25.67
CA PRO A 404 10.83 3.84 -25.50
C PRO A 404 11.85 3.47 -24.42
N ASN A 405 11.50 2.46 -23.60
CA ASN A 405 12.31 1.93 -22.51
C ASN A 405 13.72 1.49 -23.01
N PRO A 406 14.84 1.97 -22.41
CA PRO A 406 16.21 1.66 -22.85
C PRO A 406 16.59 0.17 -22.75
N ALA A 407 15.86 -0.64 -21.96
CA ALA A 407 16.09 -2.08 -21.82
C ALA A 407 15.75 -2.89 -23.09
N ARG A 408 15.03 -2.29 -24.06
CA ARG A 408 14.60 -2.94 -25.31
C ARG A 408 15.57 -2.70 -26.47
N ALA A 409 16.58 -1.85 -26.27
CA ALA A 409 17.57 -1.53 -27.28
C ALA A 409 18.57 -2.68 -27.43
N GLY A 410 18.43 -3.48 -28.51
CA GLY A 410 19.39 -4.53 -28.88
C GLY A 410 18.84 -5.96 -28.94
N ILE A 411 17.55 -6.18 -28.64
CA ILE A 411 16.92 -7.50 -28.70
C ILE A 411 16.27 -7.72 -30.07
N PRO A 412 16.50 -8.88 -30.74
CA PRO A 412 15.86 -9.19 -32.02
C PRO A 412 14.32 -9.17 -31.90
N PRO A 413 13.60 -8.58 -32.87
CA PRO A 413 12.14 -8.42 -32.81
C PRO A 413 11.40 -9.76 -32.67
N GLU A 414 11.91 -10.84 -33.28
CA GLU A 414 11.36 -12.19 -33.18
C GLU A 414 11.39 -12.75 -31.75
N ARG A 415 12.44 -12.43 -30.97
CA ARG A 415 12.56 -12.88 -29.58
C ARG A 415 11.62 -12.10 -28.66
N LEU A 416 11.45 -10.80 -28.91
CA LEU A 416 10.52 -9.97 -28.15
C LEU A 416 9.07 -10.41 -28.36
N GLU A 417 8.71 -10.88 -29.57
CA GLU A 417 7.39 -11.46 -29.84
C GLU A 417 7.17 -12.80 -29.13
N ALA A 418 8.18 -13.67 -29.07
CA ALA A 418 8.09 -14.93 -28.30
C ALA A 418 7.87 -14.68 -26.80
N MET A 419 8.59 -13.72 -26.21
CA MET A 419 8.42 -13.34 -24.81
C MET A 419 7.04 -12.72 -24.55
N ARG A 420 6.50 -11.94 -25.49
CA ARG A 420 5.13 -11.43 -25.41
C ARG A 420 4.11 -12.57 -25.37
N GLU A 421 4.27 -13.60 -26.18
CA GLU A 421 3.36 -14.75 -26.15
C GLU A 421 3.39 -15.52 -24.81
N GLU A 422 4.57 -15.64 -24.20
CA GLU A 422 4.71 -16.26 -22.88
C GLU A 422 4.13 -15.38 -21.77
N ALA A 423 4.44 -14.09 -21.78
CA ALA A 423 3.86 -13.10 -20.87
C ALA A 423 2.32 -13.07 -20.96
N ARG A 424 1.74 -13.23 -22.16
CA ARG A 424 0.29 -13.34 -22.34
C ARG A 424 -0.30 -14.53 -21.59
N LYS A 425 0.35 -15.70 -21.62
CA LYS A 425 -0.12 -16.87 -20.86
C LYS A 425 -0.06 -16.61 -19.35
N VAL A 426 1.05 -16.05 -18.88
CA VAL A 426 1.23 -15.71 -17.45
C VAL A 426 0.19 -14.69 -16.98
N VAL A 427 -0.06 -13.63 -17.75
CA VAL A 427 -1.06 -12.60 -17.41
C VAL A 427 -2.49 -13.18 -17.43
N GLN A 428 -2.82 -14.12 -18.32
CA GLN A 428 -4.12 -14.81 -18.34
C GLN A 428 -4.33 -15.64 -17.06
N GLU A 429 -3.32 -16.37 -16.61
CA GLU A 429 -3.41 -17.14 -15.36
C GLU A 429 -3.43 -16.24 -14.12
N ARG A 430 -2.64 -15.15 -14.12
CA ARG A 430 -2.47 -14.22 -13.00
C ARG A 430 -3.68 -13.32 -12.76
N TYR A 431 -4.45 -13.02 -13.82
CA TYR A 431 -5.61 -12.13 -13.78
C TYR A 431 -6.80 -12.73 -14.53
N PRO A 432 -7.61 -13.61 -13.90
CA PRO A 432 -8.73 -14.31 -14.57
C PRO A 432 -9.80 -13.38 -15.18
N VAL A 433 -9.91 -12.15 -14.67
CA VAL A 433 -10.82 -11.13 -15.21
C VAL A 433 -10.24 -10.49 -16.48
N LEU A 434 -8.92 -10.32 -16.56
CA LEU A 434 -8.22 -9.87 -17.78
C LEU A 434 -8.13 -11.00 -18.82
N ALA A 435 -8.09 -12.26 -18.39
CA ALA A 435 -8.10 -13.43 -19.26
C ALA A 435 -9.36 -13.55 -20.13
N GLN A 436 -10.46 -12.93 -19.70
CA GLN A 436 -11.69 -12.82 -20.50
C GLN A 436 -11.55 -11.81 -21.66
N ARG A 437 -10.46 -11.03 -21.72
CA ARG A 437 -10.17 -9.98 -22.72
C ARG A 437 -8.66 -9.92 -23.07
N PRO A 438 -8.12 -10.98 -23.71
CA PRO A 438 -6.68 -11.13 -23.98
C PRO A 438 -6.15 -10.23 -25.12
N SER A 439 -7.01 -9.42 -25.73
CA SER A 439 -6.66 -8.43 -26.76
C SER A 439 -6.73 -6.99 -26.25
N SER A 440 -6.93 -6.78 -24.94
CA SER A 440 -7.13 -5.45 -24.37
C SER A 440 -5.79 -4.74 -24.11
N PRO A 441 -5.65 -3.43 -24.35
CA PRO A 441 -4.40 -2.73 -24.07
C PRO A 441 -3.98 -2.69 -22.61
N ALA A 442 -4.83 -3.07 -21.64
CA ALA A 442 -4.36 -3.32 -20.27
C ALA A 442 -3.81 -4.71 -20.13
N PHE A 443 -4.42 -5.67 -20.83
CA PHE A 443 -3.77 -6.95 -20.99
C PHE A 443 -2.41 -6.74 -21.68
N GLU A 444 -2.31 -5.91 -22.72
CA GLU A 444 -1.02 -5.54 -23.32
C GLU A 444 -0.12 -4.75 -22.36
N VAL A 445 -0.58 -3.78 -21.58
CA VAL A 445 0.26 -3.09 -20.58
C VAL A 445 0.77 -4.04 -19.51
N MET A 446 -0.07 -4.98 -19.04
CA MET A 446 0.34 -6.01 -18.09
C MET A 446 1.27 -7.04 -18.73
N VAL A 447 1.09 -7.33 -20.03
CA VAL A 447 1.98 -8.18 -20.83
C VAL A 447 3.31 -7.48 -21.03
N GLU A 448 3.33 -6.19 -21.33
CA GLU A 448 4.56 -5.40 -21.50
C GLU A 448 5.28 -5.22 -20.16
N ALA A 449 4.55 -5.04 -19.05
CA ALA A 449 5.12 -5.08 -17.71
C ALA A 449 5.66 -6.48 -17.36
N CYS A 450 4.96 -7.55 -17.77
CA CYS A 450 5.40 -8.93 -17.60
C CYS A 450 6.57 -9.28 -18.53
N VAL A 451 6.66 -8.70 -19.72
CA VAL A 451 7.80 -8.79 -20.64
C VAL A 451 8.96 -8.02 -20.07
N ASP A 452 8.76 -6.85 -19.48
CA ASP A 452 9.82 -6.11 -18.79
C ASP A 452 10.30 -6.90 -17.54
N GLU A 453 9.40 -7.61 -16.82
CA GLU A 453 9.75 -8.58 -15.77
C GLU A 453 10.53 -9.79 -16.35
N MET A 454 10.10 -10.37 -17.47
CA MET A 454 10.77 -11.51 -18.13
C MET A 454 12.11 -11.12 -18.76
N LEU A 455 12.23 -9.90 -19.29
CA LEU A 455 13.48 -9.34 -19.82
C LEU A 455 14.46 -9.03 -18.70
N ALA A 456 13.96 -8.61 -17.54
CA ALA A 456 14.77 -8.52 -16.33
C ALA A 456 15.26 -9.91 -15.86
N VAL A 457 14.54 -10.99 -16.18
CA VAL A 457 14.92 -12.39 -15.91
C VAL A 457 15.85 -12.97 -16.99
N GLU A 458 15.63 -12.70 -18.28
CA GLU A 458 16.41 -13.22 -19.42
C GLU A 458 17.69 -12.42 -19.73
N GLY A 459 17.72 -11.12 -19.44
CA GLY A 459 18.94 -10.32 -19.48
C GLY A 459 19.95 -10.73 -18.40
N GLY A 460 19.53 -11.62 -17.49
CA GLY A 460 20.35 -12.35 -16.53
C GLY A 460 20.80 -13.76 -17.00
N ALA A 461 20.49 -14.18 -18.23
CA ALA A 461 20.90 -15.49 -18.76
C ALA A 461 22.37 -15.56 -19.20
#